data_AF-A0A9P4Y7H6-F1
#
_entry.id   AF-A0A9P4Y7H6-F1
#
_cell.length_a   1.000
_cell.length_b   1.000
_cell.length_c   1.000
_cell.angle_alpha   90.00
_cell.angle_beta   90.00
_cell.angle_gamma   90.00
#
_symmetry.space_group_name_H-M   'P 1'
#
loop_
_entity.id
_entity.type
_entity.pdbx_description
1 polymer ?
#
loop_
_entity_poly.entity_id
_entity_poly.type
_entity_poly.pdbx_seq_one_letter_code
_entity_poly.pdbx_strand_id
1 'polypeptide(L)'
;AYNSADTSMMKKLLFFVLYSYNPTAYYKALLEADAEAADKRIKKIKKVQKKLQSELQFVQKRMIQYANSKRIEEPILQKRDKVYLL
;
A
#
# COMPACT_ATOMS: atom_id res chain seq x y z
N ALA A 1 18.64 5.49 11.72
CA ALA A 1 17.36 4.76 11.62
C ALA A 1 16.87 4.42 13.02
N TYR A 2 15.63 4.79 13.36
CA TYR A 2 15.08 4.71 14.73
C TYR A 2 14.94 3.27 15.25
N ASN A 3 14.70 2.31 14.35
CA ASN A 3 14.44 0.90 14.70
C ASN A 3 15.71 0.04 14.87
N SER A 4 16.89 0.61 14.64
CA SER A 4 18.18 -0.07 14.74
C SER A 4 19.12 0.65 15.72
N ALA A 5 18.58 1.53 16.55
CA ALA A 5 19.33 2.19 17.61
C ALA A 5 19.18 1.40 18.93
N ASP A 6 20.27 1.23 19.66
CA ASP A 6 20.26 0.66 21.01
C ASP A 6 19.52 1.61 21.95
N THR A 7 18.30 1.25 22.34
CA THR A 7 17.62 1.94 23.44
C THR A 7 18.27 1.47 24.75
N SER A 8 18.98 2.39 25.41
CA SER A 8 19.83 2.16 26.59
C SER A 8 19.14 1.41 27.74
N MET A 9 17.81 1.46 27.81
CA MET A 9 17.03 0.87 28.88
C MET A 9 16.77 -0.65 28.72
N MET A 10 16.89 -1.21 27.50
CA MET A 10 16.48 -2.61 27.26
C MET A 10 17.60 -3.51 26.70
N LYS A 11 18.77 -2.95 26.31
CA LYS A 11 19.92 -3.67 25.70
C LYS A 11 19.53 -4.72 24.65
N LYS A 12 18.37 -4.54 24.02
CA LYS A 12 17.77 -5.40 23.01
C LYS A 12 17.25 -4.48 21.93
N LEU A 13 17.55 -4.79 20.66
CA LEU A 13 16.97 -4.06 19.55
C LEU A 13 15.44 -4.13 19.61
N LEU A 14 14.78 -2.99 19.37
CA LEU A 14 13.33 -2.92 19.24
C LEU A 14 12.80 -3.97 18.23
N PHE A 15 13.60 -4.26 17.19
CA PHE A 15 13.32 -5.30 16.21
C PHE A 15 13.19 -6.70 16.83
N PHE A 16 14.07 -7.08 17.76
CA PHE A 16 14.00 -8.38 18.44
C PHE A 16 12.75 -8.47 19.31
N VAL A 17 12.36 -7.37 19.96
CA VAL A 17 11.16 -7.34 20.82
C VAL A 17 9.89 -7.51 19.98
N LEU A 18 9.84 -6.92 18.79
CA LEU A 18 8.68 -7.00 17.89
C LEU A 18 8.59 -8.33 17.14
N TYR A 19 9.73 -8.90 16.72
CA TYR A 19 9.75 -10.03 15.77
C TYR A 19 10.44 -11.28 16.30
N SER A 20 10.94 -11.28 17.55
CA SER A 20 11.72 -12.37 18.16
C SER A 20 12.91 -12.82 17.31
N TYR A 21 13.45 -11.92 16.49
CA TYR A 21 14.52 -12.19 15.54
C TYR A 21 15.64 -11.16 15.71
N ASN A 22 16.89 -11.61 15.78
CA ASN A 22 18.05 -10.73 15.81
C ASN A 22 18.65 -10.66 14.40
N PRO A 23 18.55 -9.51 13.69
CA PRO A 23 19.15 -9.39 12.38
C PRO A 23 20.68 -9.39 12.52
N THR A 24 21.32 -10.45 12.05
CA THR A 24 22.78 -10.52 11.92
C THR A 24 23.24 -9.55 10.83
N ALA A 25 24.05 -8.55 11.21
CA ALA A 25 24.52 -7.49 10.33
C ALA A 25 25.67 -7.89 9.39
N TYR A 26 26.13 -9.14 9.44
CA TYR A 26 27.23 -9.63 8.59
C TYR A 26 26.67 -10.33 7.35
N TYR A 27 26.55 -9.58 6.26
CA TYR A 27 26.23 -10.14 4.96
C TYR A 27 27.52 -10.68 4.31
N LYS A 28 27.52 -11.97 3.98
CA LYS A 28 28.47 -12.52 3.00
C LYS A 28 28.17 -11.83 1.66
N ALA A 29 29.18 -11.35 0.93
CA ALA A 29 28.97 -10.75 -0.38
C ALA A 29 28.11 -11.70 -1.24
N LEU A 30 26.95 -11.23 -1.71
CA LEU A 30 26.07 -11.99 -2.58
C LEU A 30 26.90 -12.36 -3.81
N LEU A 31 27.19 -13.65 -4.00
CA LEU A 31 27.75 -14.14 -5.25
C LEU A 31 26.83 -13.69 -6.39
N GLU A 32 27.38 -13.28 -7.52
CA GLU A 32 26.66 -12.67 -8.64
C GLU A 32 25.38 -13.44 -9.07
N ALA A 33 25.35 -14.77 -8.87
CA ALA A 33 24.18 -15.61 -9.10
C ALA A 33 22.93 -15.22 -8.27
N ASP A 34 23.10 -14.75 -7.03
CA ASP A 34 21.98 -14.31 -6.18
C ASP A 34 21.41 -12.95 -6.61
N ALA A 35 22.24 -12.10 -7.23
CA ALA A 35 21.82 -10.79 -7.73
C ALA A 35 20.87 -10.93 -8.93
N GLU A 36 21.16 -11.84 -9.87
CA GLU A 36 20.30 -12.07 -11.04
C GLU A 36 18.92 -12.66 -10.63
N ALA A 37 18.93 -13.59 -9.68
CA ALA A 37 17.70 -14.16 -9.13
C ALA A 37 16.86 -13.10 -8.39
N ALA A 38 17.51 -12.21 -7.63
CA ALA A 38 16.86 -11.09 -6.96
C ALA A 38 16.25 -10.10 -7.98
N ASP A 39 16.96 -9.75 -9.04
CA ASP A 39 16.46 -8.88 -10.10
C ASP A 39 15.23 -9.46 -10.81
N LYS A 40 15.24 -10.76 -11.10
CA LYS A 40 14.09 -11.45 -11.69
C LYS A 40 12.87 -11.39 -10.75
N ARG A 41 13.08 -11.56 -9.44
CA ARG A 41 12.03 -11.43 -8.42
C ARG A 41 11.49 -10.00 -8.35
N ILE A 42 12.35 -8.99 -8.34
CA ILE A 42 11.96 -7.58 -8.33
C ILE A 42 11.15 -7.23 -9.58
N LYS A 43 11.59 -7.66 -10.77
CA LYS A 43 10.85 -7.47 -12.03
C LYS A 43 9.45 -8.09 -11.94
N LYS A 44 9.33 -9.30 -11.39
CA LYS A 44 8.04 -9.98 -11.19
C LYS A 44 7.14 -9.20 -10.23
N ILE A 45 7.67 -8.73 -9.09
CA ILE A 45 6.92 -7.93 -8.12
C ILE A 45 6.41 -6.64 -8.76
N LYS A 46 7.27 -5.89 -9.45
CA LYS A 46 6.90 -4.65 -10.14
C LYS A 46 5.79 -4.89 -11.19
N LYS A 47 5.88 -5.99 -11.94
CA LYS A 47 4.85 -6.38 -12.92
C LYS A 47 3.50 -6.64 -12.25
N VAL A 48 3.50 -7.37 -11.14
CA VAL A 48 2.28 -7.65 -10.36
C VAL A 48 1.69 -6.37 -9.78
N GLN A 49 2.51 -5.51 -9.20
CA GLN A 49 2.08 -4.22 -8.65
C GLN A 49 1.45 -3.33 -9.73
N LYS A 50 2.04 -3.24 -10.92
CA LYS A 50 1.48 -2.48 -12.04
C LYS A 50 0.12 -3.02 -12.50
N LYS A 51 -0.04 -4.35 -12.54
CA LYS A 51 -1.32 -4.99 -12.87
C LYS A 51 -2.39 -4.66 -11.82
N LEU A 52 -2.07 -4.84 -10.54
CA LEU A 52 -2.97 -4.53 -9.43
C LEU A 52 -3.39 -3.05 -9.43
N GLN A 53 -2.46 -2.13 -9.70
CA GLN A 53 -2.77 -0.71 -9.80
C GLN A 53 -3.81 -0.43 -10.90
N SER A 54 -3.65 -1.04 -12.08
CA SER A 54 -4.60 -0.86 -13.18
C SER A 54 -5.98 -1.46 -12.87
N GLU A 55 -6.01 -2.62 -12.19
CA GLU A 55 -7.27 -3.27 -11.80
C GLU A 55 -8.01 -2.45 -10.75
N LEU A 56 -7.30 -1.90 -9.75
CA LEU A 56 -7.89 -1.02 -8.75
C LEU A 56 -8.47 0.24 -9.37
N GLN A 57 -7.76 0.87 -10.31
CA GLN A 57 -8.27 2.04 -11.04
C GLN A 57 -9.52 1.69 -11.85
N PHE A 58 -9.57 0.52 -12.48
CA PHE A 58 -10.74 0.05 -13.21
C PHE A 58 -11.95 -0.14 -12.26
N VAL A 59 -11.76 -0.81 -11.13
CA VAL A 59 -12.81 -1.01 -10.13
C VAL A 59 -13.31 0.33 -9.58
N GLN A 60 -12.41 1.26 -9.23
CA GLN A 60 -12.78 2.60 -8.78
C GLN A 60 -13.63 3.34 -9.81
N LYS A 61 -13.22 3.34 -11.09
CA LYS A 61 -14.02 3.96 -12.17
C LYS A 61 -15.41 3.34 -12.26
N ARG A 62 -15.49 2.01 -12.16
CA ARG A 62 -16.77 1.30 -12.24
C ARG A 62 -17.66 1.59 -11.03
N MET A 63 -17.09 1.71 -9.84
CA MET A 63 -17.82 2.11 -8.63
C MET A 63 -18.36 3.54 -8.75
N ILE A 64 -17.56 4.48 -9.27
CA ILE A 64 -18.01 5.85 -9.51
C ILE A 64 -19.16 5.87 -10.54
N GLN A 65 -19.01 5.16 -11.65
CA GLN A 65 -20.08 5.06 -12.66
C GLN A 65 -21.35 4.44 -12.08
N TYR A 66 -21.23 3.36 -11.32
CA TYR A 66 -22.36 2.73 -10.66
C TYR A 66 -23.02 3.69 -9.66
N ALA A 67 -22.24 4.32 -8.79
CA ALA A 67 -22.74 5.29 -7.83
C ALA A 67 -23.44 6.46 -8.52
N ASN A 68 -22.89 7.00 -9.61
CA ASN A 68 -23.52 8.05 -10.39
C ASN A 68 -24.82 7.58 -11.07
N SER A 69 -24.86 6.34 -11.57
CA SER A 69 -26.07 5.77 -12.19
C SER A 69 -27.17 5.43 -11.18
N LYS A 70 -26.80 5.21 -9.91
CA LYS A 70 -27.69 4.86 -8.80
C LYS A 70 -28.01 6.04 -7.90
N ARG A 71 -27.30 7.17 -8.03
CA ARG A 71 -27.76 8.46 -7.54
C ARG A 71 -29.06 8.73 -8.28
N ILE A 72 -30.14 8.45 -7.56
CA ILE A 72 -31.50 8.90 -7.82
C ILE A 72 -31.39 10.32 -8.36
N GLU A 73 -32.03 10.55 -9.50
CA GLU A 73 -32.16 11.83 -10.18
C GLU A 73 -31.94 12.98 -9.21
N GLU A 74 -30.81 13.68 -9.36
CA GLU A 74 -30.58 14.91 -8.61
C GLU A 74 -31.85 15.75 -8.79
N PRO A 75 -32.50 16.19 -7.70
CA PRO A 75 -33.67 17.04 -7.85
C PRO A 75 -33.21 18.24 -8.68
N ILE A 76 -33.87 18.46 -9.82
CA ILE A 76 -33.61 19.61 -10.67
C ILE A 76 -34.17 20.81 -9.92
N LEU A 77 -33.40 21.32 -8.96
CA LEU A 77 -33.80 22.44 -8.12
C LEU A 77 -33.62 23.73 -8.91
N GLN A 78 -34.70 24.49 -9.01
CA GLN A 78 -34.72 25.82 -9.61
C GLN A 78 -34.70 26.89 -8.54
N LYS A 79 -34.36 28.12 -8.94
CA LYS A 79 -34.34 29.27 -8.04
C LYS A 79 -35.75 29.49 -7.49
N ARG A 80 -35.92 29.37 -6.17
CA ARG A 80 -37.16 29.46 -5.35
C ARG A 80 -37.78 28.12 -4.92
N ASP A 81 -37.17 26.99 -5.24
CA ASP A 81 -37.63 25.72 -4.68
C ASP A 81 -37.38 25.67 -3.16
N LYS A 82 -38.40 25.22 -2.42
CA LYS A 82 -38.31 25.00 -0.97
C LYS A 82 -37.92 23.55 -0.73
N VAL A 83 -36.80 23.34 -0.06
CA VAL A 83 -36.33 22.02 0.37
C VAL A 83 -36.14 21.99 1.88
N TYR A 84 -36.43 20.84 2.48
CA TYR A 84 -36.13 20.59 3.88
C TYR A 84 -34.72 20.02 3.99
N LEU A 85 -33.87 20.66 4.80
CA LEU A 85 -32.59 20.08 5.20
C LEU A 85 -32.89 19.09 6.34
N LEU A 86 -32.59 17.81 6.12
CA LEU A 86 -32.59 16.78 7.16
C LEU A 86 -31.23 16.69 7.83
#